data_AF-A0A8T4N210-F1
#
_entry.id   AF-A0A8T4N210-F1
#
_cell.length_a   1.000
_cell.length_b   1.000
_cell.length_c   1.000
_cell.angle_alpha   90.00
_cell.angle_beta   90.00
_cell.angle_gamma   90.00
#
_symmetry.space_group_name_H-M   'P 1'
#
loop_
_entity.id
_entity.type
_entity.pdbx_description
1 polymer ?
#
loop_
_entity_poly.entity_id
_entity_poly.type
_entity_poly.pdbx_seq_one_letter_code
_entity_poly.pdbx_strand_id
1 'polypeptide(L)'
;MKLAVNKIKRLTELGEETSGLLVKIIEEPLPKKWITTNNGNKFRELLKEIYLICPLLSDSFMEMYNYVQREKSTGSAYLKRLKHT
;
A
#
# COMPACT_ATOMS: atom_id res chain seq x y z
N MET A 1 21.69 -14.96 15.71
CA MET A 1 20.25 -15.03 15.33
C MET A 1 19.40 -13.80 15.74
N LYS A 2 19.74 -12.99 16.76
CA LYS A 2 18.96 -11.77 17.12
C LYS A 2 18.73 -10.78 15.96
N LEU A 3 19.71 -10.61 15.07
CA LEU A 3 19.60 -9.73 13.88
C LEU A 3 18.51 -10.18 12.89
N ALA A 4 18.27 -11.48 12.74
CA ALA A 4 17.21 -11.99 11.88
C ALA A 4 15.83 -11.80 12.52
N VAL A 5 15.71 -12.01 13.83
CA VAL A 5 14.46 -11.82 14.58
C VAL A 5 14.02 -10.35 14.53
N ASN A 6 14.95 -9.40 14.70
CA ASN A 6 14.64 -7.97 14.61
C ASN A 6 14.19 -7.56 13.20
N LYS A 7 14.82 -8.12 12.15
CA LYS A 7 14.39 -7.89 10.76
C LYS A 7 13.00 -8.43 10.48
N ILE A 8 12.68 -9.63 10.98
CA ILE A 8 11.34 -10.23 10.84
C ILE A 8 10.31 -9.39 11.58
N LYS A 9 10.57 -9.02 12.84
CA LYS A 9 9.66 -8.17 13.62
C LYS A 9 9.38 -6.84 12.92
N ARG A 10 10.44 -6.16 12.45
CA ARG A 10 10.29 -4.90 11.70
C ARG A 10 9.53 -5.10 10.39
N LEU A 11 9.75 -6.21 9.69
CA LEU A 11 9.02 -6.52 8.46
C LEU A 11 7.53 -6.73 8.73
N THR A 12 7.16 -7.39 9.83
CA THR A 12 5.76 -7.54 10.26
C THR A 12 5.11 -6.19 10.54
N GLU A 13 5.77 -5.33 11.33
CA GLU A 13 5.28 -3.97 11.62
C GLU A 13 5.08 -3.16 10.34
N LEU A 14 6.08 -3.16 9.44
CA LEU A 14 6.00 -2.49 8.15
C LEU A 14 4.87 -3.06 7.28
N GLY A 15 4.65 -4.37 7.31
CA GLY A 15 3.57 -5.03 6.57
C GLY A 15 2.18 -4.59 7.05
N GLU A 16 1.99 -4.49 8.37
CA GLU A 16 0.74 -3.98 8.96
C GLU A 16 0.51 -2.51 8.62
N GLU A 17 1.52 -1.66 8.77
CA GLU A 17 1.46 -0.24 8.43
C GLU A 17 1.12 -0.03 6.94
N THR A 18 1.77 -0.81 6.06
CA THR A 18 1.58 -0.76 4.60
C THR A 18 0.18 -1.21 4.20
N SER A 19 -0.33 -2.28 4.82
CA SER A 19 -1.68 -2.78 4.58
C SER A 19 -2.74 -1.77 5.04
N GLY A 20 -2.57 -1.17 6.23
CA GLY A 20 -3.46 -0.12 6.72
C GLY A 20 -3.45 1.12 5.83
N LEU A 21 -2.30 1.46 5.24
CA LEU A 21 -2.19 2.58 4.32
C LEU A 21 -2.86 2.31 2.97
N LEU A 22 -2.83 1.07 2.46
CA LEU A 22 -3.59 0.67 1.27
C LEU A 22 -5.09 0.90 1.44
N VAL A 23 -5.64 0.53 2.61
CA VAL A 23 -7.06 0.77 2.91
C VAL A 23 -7.39 2.26 2.86
N LYS A 24 -6.57 3.12 3.49
CA LYS A 24 -6.73 4.58 3.43
C LYS A 24 -6.65 5.10 1.99
N ILE A 25 -5.74 4.56 1.19
CA ILE A 25 -5.62 4.92 -0.24
C ILE A 25 -6.86 4.51 -1.02
N ILE A 26 -7.51 3.39 -0.70
CA ILE A 26 -8.76 2.97 -1.34
C ILE A 26 -9.87 4.00 -1.06
N GLU A 27 -9.98 4.44 0.18
CA GLU A 27 -11.00 5.39 0.65
C GLU A 27 -10.79 6.83 0.16
N GLU A 28 -9.55 7.21 -0.17
CA GLU A 28 -9.26 8.55 -0.70
C GLU A 28 -10.07 8.82 -1.97
N PRO A 29 -10.62 10.04 -2.17
CA PRO A 29 -11.17 10.41 -3.45
C PRO A 29 -10.08 10.36 -4.53
N LEU A 30 -10.48 10.03 -5.77
CA LEU A 30 -9.58 10.13 -6.92
C LEU A 30 -9.03 11.56 -6.98
N PRO A 31 -7.70 11.74 -7.03
CA PRO A 31 -7.15 13.06 -7.15
C PRO A 31 -7.58 13.65 -8.51
N LYS A 32 -8.03 14.91 -8.51
CA LYS A 32 -8.46 15.63 -9.73
C LYS A 32 -7.34 15.82 -10.75
N LYS A 33 -6.09 15.52 -10.38
CA LYS A 33 -4.87 15.54 -11.19
C LYS A 33 -4.03 14.32 -10.83
N TRP A 34 -3.07 13.94 -11.69
CA TRP A 34 -2.07 12.88 -11.45
C TRP A 34 -1.07 13.23 -10.33
N ILE A 35 -1.53 13.79 -9.22
CA ILE A 35 -0.72 14.15 -8.07
C ILE A 35 -0.74 12.96 -7.11
N THR A 36 0.44 12.55 -6.64
CA THR A 36 0.56 11.56 -5.59
C THR A 36 -0.08 12.10 -4.31
N THR A 37 -1.05 11.37 -3.76
CA THR A 37 -1.67 11.73 -2.48
C THR A 37 -0.66 11.61 -1.35
N ASN A 38 -0.91 12.27 -0.22
CA ASN A 38 -0.04 12.15 0.96
C ASN A 38 0.11 10.69 1.41
N ASN A 39 -0.96 9.88 1.30
CA ASN A 39 -0.87 8.46 1.60
C ASN A 39 -0.10 7.69 0.53
N GLY A 40 -0.23 8.04 -0.76
CA GLY A 40 0.61 7.48 -1.82
C GLY A 40 2.11 7.74 -1.63
N ASN A 41 2.49 8.91 -1.15
CA ASN A 41 3.89 9.22 -0.83
C ASN A 41 4.39 8.40 0.37
N LYS A 42 3.63 8.36 1.47
CA LYS A 42 3.95 7.53 2.64
C LYS A 42 4.08 6.06 2.28
N PHE A 43 3.23 5.57 1.38
CA PHE A 43 3.26 4.19 0.91
C PHE A 43 4.57 3.85 0.21
N ARG A 44 5.04 4.74 -0.67
CA ARG A 44 6.33 4.57 -1.35
C ARG A 44 7.52 4.57 -0.38
N GLU A 45 7.49 5.39 0.67
CA GLU A 45 8.54 5.37 1.68
C GLU A 45 8.57 4.04 2.44
N LEU A 46 7.40 3.52 2.86
CA LEU A 46 7.32 2.19 3.50
C LEU A 46 7.81 1.07 2.56
N LEU A 47 7.49 1.12 1.27
CA LEU A 47 7.99 0.15 0.29
C LEU A 47 9.52 0.14 0.19
N LYS A 48 10.18 1.30 0.29
CA LYS A 48 11.65 1.37 0.30
C LYS A 48 12.21 0.67 1.53
N GLU A 49 11.62 0.89 2.70
CA GLU A 49 12.03 0.21 3.94
C GLU A 49 11.83 -1.31 3.85
N ILE A 50 10.67 -1.75 3.34
CA ILE A 50 10.38 -3.17 3.11
C ILE A 50 11.37 -3.76 2.12
N TYR A 51 11.69 -3.08 1.03
CA TYR A 51 12.61 -3.55 -0.01
C TYR A 51 14.01 -3.85 0.55
N LEU A 52 14.50 -3.05 1.49
CA LEU A 52 15.80 -3.26 2.15
C LEU A 52 15.84 -4.54 3.02
N ILE A 53 14.67 -5.07 3.42
CA ILE A 53 14.56 -6.27 4.25
C ILE A 53 14.10 -7.48 3.42
N CYS A 54 13.07 -7.32 2.59
CA CYS A 54 12.45 -8.34 1.75
C CYS A 54 11.91 -7.72 0.44
N PRO A 55 12.70 -7.73 -0.64
CA PRO A 55 12.32 -7.17 -1.95
C PRO A 55 10.99 -7.71 -2.49
N LEU A 56 10.81 -9.04 -2.42
CA LEU A 56 9.62 -9.71 -2.96
C LEU A 56 8.32 -9.23 -2.31
N LEU A 57 8.36 -8.93 -1.00
CA LEU A 57 7.20 -8.40 -0.29
C LEU A 57 6.89 -6.95 -0.72
N SER A 58 7.93 -6.15 -0.96
CA SER A 58 7.78 -4.78 -1.48
C SER A 58 7.11 -4.80 -2.87
N ASP A 59 7.58 -5.68 -3.76
CA ASP A 59 7.00 -5.84 -5.10
C ASP A 59 5.53 -6.26 -5.04
N SER A 60 5.19 -7.21 -4.16
CA SER A 60 3.80 -7.65 -3.95
C SER A 60 2.89 -6.52 -3.48
N PHE A 61 3.35 -5.66 -2.57
CA PHE A 61 2.61 -4.48 -2.16
C PHE A 61 2.47 -3.44 -3.28
N MET A 62 3.48 -3.28 -4.12
CA MET A 62 3.41 -2.40 -5.29
C MET A 62 2.37 -2.89 -6.31
N GLU A 63 2.29 -4.20 -6.55
CA GLU A 63 1.25 -4.80 -7.41
C GLU A 63 -0.16 -4.53 -6.85
N MET A 64 -0.36 -4.73 -5.54
CA MET A 64 -1.63 -4.40 -4.88
C MET A 64 -2.00 -2.93 -5.02
N TYR A 65 -1.04 -2.02 -4.80
CA TYR A 65 -1.25 -0.58 -5.00
C TYR A 65 -1.66 -0.24 -6.43
N ASN A 66 -0.95 -0.80 -7.42
CA ASN A 66 -1.24 -0.57 -8.83
C ASN A 66 -2.64 -1.09 -9.22
N TYR A 67 -3.02 -2.25 -8.69
CA TYR A 67 -4.37 -2.78 -8.85
C TYR A 67 -5.42 -1.82 -8.28
N VAL A 68 -5.23 -1.34 -7.04
CA VAL A 68 -6.12 -0.37 -6.40
C VAL A 68 -6.25 0.90 -7.24
N GLN A 69 -5.13 1.48 -7.71
CA GLN A 69 -5.17 2.69 -8.53
C GLN A 69 -5.92 2.47 -9.85
N ARG A 70 -5.69 1.32 -10.50
CA ARG A 70 -6.41 0.93 -11.72
C ARG A 70 -7.91 0.85 -11.47
N GLU A 71 -8.34 0.11 -10.46
CA GLU A 71 -9.75 -0.03 -10.10
C GLU A 71 -10.42 1.31 -9.77
N LYS A 72 -9.68 2.21 -9.11
CA LYS A 72 -10.15 3.58 -8.85
C LYS A 72 -10.35 4.34 -10.15
N SER A 73 -9.38 4.32 -11.05
CA SER A 73 -9.47 5.04 -12.33
C SER A 73 -10.61 4.53 -13.23
N THR A 74 -10.90 3.23 -13.20
CA THR A 74 -11.95 2.59 -14.01
C THR A 74 -13.35 2.72 -13.40
N GLY A 75 -13.47 3.16 -12.14
CA GLY A 75 -14.75 3.26 -11.45
C GLY A 75 -15.40 1.90 -11.21
N SER A 76 -14.59 0.88 -10.94
CA SER A 76 -15.02 -0.52 -10.92
C SER A 76 -16.17 -0.80 -9.93
N ALA A 77 -16.94 -1.85 -10.22
CA ALA A 77 -18.04 -2.31 -9.36
C ALA A 77 -17.60 -2.62 -7.92
N TYR A 78 -16.32 -2.97 -7.71
CA TYR A 78 -15.76 -3.24 -6.39
C TYR A 78 -15.74 -2.00 -5.50
N LEU A 79 -15.31 -0.85 -6.02
CA LEU A 79 -15.34 0.42 -5.26
C LEU A 79 -16.76 0.92 -5.03
N LYS A 80 -17.68 0.64 -5.95
CA LYS A 80 -19.11 0.90 -5.72
C LYS A 80 -19.62 0.10 -4.52
N ARG A 81 -19.27 -1.19 -4.41
CA ARG A 81 -19.65 -2.03 -3.25
C ARG A 81 -19.11 -1.51 -1.92
N LEU A 82 -17.84 -1.08 -1.89
CA LEU A 82 -17.22 -0.54 -0.67
C LEU A 82 -17.91 0.72 -0.14
N LYS A 83 -18.53 1.55 -1.00
CA LYS A 83 -19.30 2.73 -0.57
C LYS A 83 -20.68 2.42 0.02
N HIS A 84 -21.16 1.18 -0.15
CA HIS A 84 -22.47 0.72 0.31
C HIS A 84 -22.39 -0.23 1.49
N THR A 85 -21.20 -0.37 2.10
CA THR A 85 -20.98 -1.13 3.34
C THR A 85 -20.77 -0.16 4.49
#